data_AF-A0A359HN28-F1
#
_entry.id   AF-A0A359HN28-F1
#
_cell.length_a   1.000
_cell.length_b   1.000
_cell.length_c   1.000
_cell.angle_alpha   90.00
_cell.angle_beta   90.00
_cell.angle_gamma   90.00
#
_symmetry.space_group_name_H-M   'P 1'
#
loop_
_entity.id
_entity.type
_entity.pdbx_description
1 polymer ?
#
loop_
_entity_poly.entity_id
_entity_poly.type
_entity_poly.pdbx_seq_one_letter_code
_entity_poly.pdbx_strand_id
1 'polypeptide(L)' 'MVYLTLGNGITHDAREVAGLLKEKGVLVGVTGKRRFRLVTHYWIDDKAVQQTVAAFEEVLQAQS' A
#
# COMPACT_ATOMS: atom_id res chain seq x y z
N MET A 1 -4.42 13.33 2.12
CA MET A 1 -4.54 12.35 1.02
C MET A 1 -3.19 12.26 0.33
N VAL A 2 -2.64 11.07 0.19
CA VAL A 2 -1.28 10.83 -0.35
C VAL A 2 -1.40 9.96 -1.59
N TYR A 3 -0.67 10.31 -2.65
CA TYR A 3 -0.59 9.51 -3.87
C TYR A 3 0.79 8.87 -3.98
N LEU A 4 0.81 7.56 -4.23
CA LEU A 4 2.03 6.77 -4.35
C LEU A 4 2.11 6.13 -5.73
N THR A 5 3.34 5.95 -6.24
CA THR A 5 3.61 5.22 -7.48
C THR A 5 4.59 4.09 -7.20
N LEU A 6 4.30 2.88 -7.70
CA LEU A 6 5.22 1.74 -7.60
C LEU A 6 6.51 2.01 -8.40
N GLY A 7 7.66 1.91 -7.74
CA GLY A 7 8.98 2.01 -8.38
C GLY A 7 9.21 0.89 -9.38
N ASN A 8 10.09 1.10 -10.37
CA ASN A 8 10.22 0.21 -11.54
C ASN A 8 10.65 -1.24 -11.22
N GLY A 9 11.24 -1.50 -10.06
CA GLY A 9 11.64 -2.85 -9.63
C GLY A 9 10.50 -3.73 -9.10
N ILE A 10 9.29 -3.18 -8.93
CA ILE A 10 8.14 -3.94 -8.45
C ILE A 10 7.39 -4.57 -9.62
N THR A 11 7.34 -5.90 -9.61
CA THR A 11 6.73 -6.73 -10.66
C THR A 11 5.20 -6.64 -10.65
N HIS A 12 4.57 -6.74 -9.47
CA HIS A 12 3.12 -6.62 -9.36
C HIS A 12 2.62 -5.22 -9.73
N ASP A 13 1.42 -5.18 -10.28
CA ASP A 13 0.69 -3.94 -10.51
C ASP A 13 -0.04 -3.47 -9.25
N ALA A 14 -0.62 -2.26 -9.31
CA ALA A 14 -1.29 -1.67 -8.17
C ALA A 14 -2.52 -2.47 -7.69
N ARG A 15 -3.18 -3.25 -8.54
CA ARG A 15 -4.33 -4.08 -8.12
C ARG A 15 -3.86 -5.31 -7.34
N GLU A 16 -2.81 -5.96 -7.83
CA GLU A 16 -2.20 -7.10 -7.15
C GLU A 16 -1.67 -6.70 -5.78
N VAL A 17 -0.90 -5.61 -5.70
CA VAL A 17 -0.38 -5.07 -4.44
C VAL A 17 -1.52 -4.69 -3.48
N ALA A 18 -2.60 -4.06 -3.98
CA ALA A 18 -3.75 -3.73 -3.15
C ALA A 18 -4.46 -4.97 -2.60
N GLY A 19 -4.49 -6.08 -3.35
CA GLY A 19 -4.99 -7.37 -2.88
C GLY A 19 -4.17 -7.92 -1.72
N LEU A 20 -2.84 -7.96 -1.86
CA LEU A 20 -1.92 -8.44 -0.83
C LEU A 20 -1.96 -7.57 0.44
N LEU A 21 -2.06 -6.24 0.29
CA LEU A 21 -2.23 -5.32 1.42
C LEU A 21 -3.55 -5.55 2.16
N LYS A 22 -4.63 -5.85 1.42
CA LYS A 22 -5.93 -6.14 2.02
C LYS A 22 -5.91 -7.39 2.89
N GLU A 23 -5.15 -8.42 2.50
CA GLU A 23 -4.94 -9.62 3.33
C GLU A 23 -4.25 -9.28 4.67
N LYS A 24 -3.46 -8.21 4.71
CA LYS A 24 -2.81 -7.66 5.91
C LYS A 24 -3.65 -6.60 6.64
N GLY A 25 -4.91 -6.41 6.23
CA GLY A 25 -5.82 -5.44 6.85
C GLY A 25 -5.63 -3.98 6.39
N VAL A 26 -4.80 -3.73 5.37
CA VAL A 26 -4.55 -2.39 4.83
C VAL A 26 -5.34 -2.18 3.53
N LEU A 27 -6.24 -1.20 3.53
CA LEU A 27 -7.06 -0.86 2.36
C LEU A 27 -6.52 0.38 1.65
N VAL A 28 -6.24 0.25 0.35
CA VAL A 28 -5.76 1.34 -0.49
C VAL A 28 -6.61 1.50 -1.75
N GLY A 29 -6.76 2.74 -2.24
CA GLY A 29 -7.46 3.00 -3.49
C GLY A 29 -6.52 2.89 -4.68
N VAL A 30 -6.84 2.07 -5.67
CA VAL A 30 -6.09 2.00 -6.94
C VAL A 30 -6.58 3.10 -7.88
N THR A 31 -5.68 3.95 -8.36
CA THR A 31 -6.00 5.06 -9.28
C THR A 31 -5.30 4.95 -10.64
N GLY A 32 -4.53 3.89 -10.87
CA GLY A 32 -3.88 3.58 -12.13
C GLY A 32 -3.01 2.32 -12.02
N LYS A 33 -2.47 1.81 -13.12
CA LYS A 33 -1.70 0.54 -13.15
C LYS A 33 -0.57 0.46 -12.12
N ARG A 34 0.08 1.59 -11.80
CA ARG A 34 1.14 1.66 -10.79
C ARG A 34 0.84 2.65 -9.67
N ARG A 35 -0.39 3.17 -9.56
CA ARG A 35 -0.70 4.33 -8.68
C ARG A 35 -1.77 4.00 -7.65
N PHE A 36 -1.52 4.47 -6.44
CA PHE A 36 -2.44 4.38 -5.31
C PHE A 36 -2.84 5.77 -4.81
N ARG A 37 -3.96 5.78 -4.09
CA ARG A 37 -4.41 6.88 -3.24
C ARG A 37 -4.65 6.34 -1.84
N LEU A 38 -3.93 6.93 -0.88
CA LEU A 38 -4.09 6.66 0.54
C LEU A 38 -4.89 7.80 1.18
N VAL A 39 -5.90 7.40 1.94
CA VAL A 39 -6.75 8.31 2.72
C VAL A 39 -6.79 7.76 4.13
N THR A 40 -6.37 8.58 5.08
CA THR A 40 -6.45 8.27 6.50
C THR A 40 -7.74 8.86 7.07
N HIS A 41 -8.34 8.15 8.02
CA HIS A 41 -9.44 8.70 8.81
C HIS A 41 -8.89 9.69 9.85
N TYR A 42 -9.67 10.69 10.22
CA TYR A 42 -9.36 11.54 11.38
C TYR A 42 -9.35 10.64 12.62
N TRP A 43 -8.23 10.61 13.38
CA TRP A 43 -7.92 9.67 14.48
C TRP A 43 -7.12 8.41 14.14
N ILE A 44 -6.47 8.35 12.99
CA ILE A 44 -5.37 7.39 12.87
C ILE A 44 -4.28 7.72 13.91
N ASP A 45 -3.72 6.70 14.54
CA ASP A 45 -2.61 6.83 15.49
C ASP A 45 -1.29 6.36 14.86
N ASP A 46 -0.18 6.59 15.56
CA ASP A 46 1.14 6.20 15.08
C ASP A 46 1.25 4.69 14.90
N LYS A 47 0.58 3.90 15.74
CA LYS A 47 0.61 2.43 15.66
C LYS A 47 0.01 1.95 14.34
N ALA A 48 -1.14 2.48 13.95
CA ALA A 48 -1.79 2.14 12.68
C ALA A 48 -0.97 2.60 11.47
N VAL A 49 -0.27 3.74 11.57
CA VAL A 49 0.69 4.16 10.54
C VAL A 49 1.84 3.17 10.42
N GLN A 50 2.45 2.76 11.54
CA GLN A 50 3.56 1.80 11.54
C GLN A 50 3.14 0.42 11.01
N GLN A 51 1.94 -0.06 11.37
CA GLN A 51 1.38 -1.29 10.82
C GLN A 51 1.18 -1.19 9.30
N THR A 52 0.73 -0.03 8.81
CA THR A 52 0.57 0.22 7.37
C THR A 52 1.93 0.15 6.66
N VAL A 53 2.96 0.80 7.22
CA VAL A 53 4.32 0.78 6.65
C VAL A 53 4.87 -0.64 6.60
N ALA A 54 4.79 -1.39 7.71
CA ALA A 54 5.27 -2.77 7.77
C ALA A 54 4.57 -3.67 6.74
N ALA A 55 3.25 -3.53 6.57
CA ALA A 55 2.50 -4.28 5.56
C ALA A 55 2.98 -3.97 4.13
N PHE A 56 3.28 -2.70 3.83
CA PHE A 56 3.87 -2.31 2.55
C PHE A 56 5.27 -2.90 2.36
N GLU A 57 6.14 -2.84 3.38
CA GLU A 57 7.49 -3.41 3.30
C GLU A 57 7.43 -4.91 3.00
N GLU A 58 6.61 -5.67 3.73
CA GLU A 58 6.46 -7.12 3.52
C GLU A 58 5.97 -7.45 2.10
N VAL A 59 4.96 -6.72 1.59
CA VAL A 59 4.39 -6.97 0.26
C VAL A 59 5.36 -6.59 -0.87
N LEU A 60 6.15 -5.53 -0.70
CA LEU A 60 7.05 -5.04 -1.74
C LEU A 60 8.39 -5.78 -1.74
N GLN A 61 8.93 -6.14 -0.58
CA GLN A 61 10.18 -6.90 -0.48
C GLN A 61 10.02 -8.36 -0.91
N ALA A 62 8.84 -8.97 -0.74
CA ALA A 62 8.57 -10.33 -1.22
C ALA A 62 8.63 -10.47 -2.77
N GLN A 63 8.78 -9.36 -3.50
CA GLN A 63 8.83 -9.31 -4.96
C GLN A 63 10.17 -8.80 -5.51
N SER A 64 11.09 -8.42 -4.63
CA SER A 64 12.40 -7.82 -4.98
C SER A 64 13.46 -8.89 -5.21
#